data_AF-A0A934VY25-F1
#
_entry.id   AF-A0A934VY25-F1
#
_cell.length_a   1.000
_cell.length_b   1.000
_cell.length_c   1.000
_cell.angle_alpha   90.00
_cell.angle_beta   90.00
_cell.angle_gamma   90.00
#
_symmetry.space_group_name_H-M   'P 1'
#
loop_
_entity.id
_entity.type
_entity.pdbx_description
1 polymer ?
#
loop_
_entity_poly.entity_id
_entity_poly.type
_entity_poly.pdbx_seq_one_letter_code
_entity_poly.pdbx_strand_id
1 'polypeptide(L)'
;MKKADIQKVLATAGITFPANAKVDELEKLAADNGIDLSTASNEPEMVSVVATAHLSEGGVYYKPGDSFEVTEERREALGELVK
;
A
#
# COMPACT_ATOMS: atom_id res chain seq x y z
N MET A 1 -12.31 0.21 9.55
CA MET A 1 -10.90 -0.26 9.53
C MET A 1 -10.70 -1.39 10.53
N LYS A 2 -9.72 -2.29 10.37
CA LYS A 2 -9.47 -3.33 11.38
C LYS A 2 -8.61 -2.76 12.52
N LYS A 3 -8.81 -3.24 13.75
CA LYS A 3 -8.04 -2.81 14.94
C LYS A 3 -6.52 -2.89 14.72
N ALA A 4 -6.06 -3.95 14.07
CA ALA A 4 -4.63 -4.19 13.83
C ALA A 4 -3.98 -3.11 12.94
N ASP A 5 -4.72 -2.60 11.95
CA ASP A 5 -4.21 -1.61 10.99
C ASP A 5 -3.97 -0.26 11.70
N ILE A 6 -4.92 0.15 12.53
CA ILE A 6 -4.83 1.39 13.33
C ILE A 6 -3.68 1.30 14.33
N GLN A 7 -3.55 0.16 15.03
CA GLN A 7 -2.45 -0.07 15.96
C GLN A 7 -1.08 0.00 15.26
N LYS A 8 -0.98 -0.53 14.03
CA LYS A 8 0.25 -0.49 13.24
C LYS A 8 0.62 0.95 12.85
N VAL A 9 -0.35 1.75 12.43
CA VAL A 9 -0.09 3.16 12.07
C VAL A 9 0.28 3.99 13.29
N LEU A 10 -0.44 3.84 14.40
CA LEU A 10 -0.10 4.52 15.65
C LEU A 10 1.30 4.13 16.15
N ALA A 11 1.65 2.85 16.08
CA ALA A 11 2.99 2.37 16.47
C ALA A 11 4.08 2.92 15.54
N THR A 12 3.81 3.00 14.23
CA THR A 12 4.74 3.57 13.24
C THR A 12 4.96 5.07 13.49
N ALA A 13 3.94 5.77 13.94
CA ALA A 13 4.03 7.17 14.37
C ALA A 13 4.63 7.35 15.78
N GLY A 14 5.05 6.28 16.44
CA GLY A 14 5.65 6.33 17.79
C GLY A 14 4.66 6.60 18.91
N ILE A 15 3.35 6.46 18.66
CA ILE A 15 2.31 6.68 19.67
C ILE A 15 2.13 5.43 20.50
N THR A 16 2.24 5.58 21.82
CA THR A 16 1.99 4.50 22.78
C THR A 16 0.49 4.40 23.05
N PHE A 17 -0.04 3.17 23.01
CA PHE A 17 -1.45 2.89 23.28
C PHE A 17 -1.59 1.65 24.18
N PRO A 18 -2.67 1.55 24.97
CA PRO A 18 -2.90 0.38 25.81
C PRO A 18 -3.19 -0.86 24.94
N ALA A 19 -2.65 -2.03 25.32
CA ALA A 19 -2.79 -3.28 24.58
C ALA A 19 -4.27 -3.69 24.35
N ASN A 20 -5.14 -3.30 25.30
CA ASN A 20 -6.58 -3.59 25.27
C ASN A 20 -7.44 -2.45 24.73
N ALA A 21 -6.84 -1.40 24.15
CA ALA A 21 -7.58 -0.30 23.54
C ALA A 21 -8.59 -0.81 22.51
N LYS A 22 -9.80 -0.24 22.51
CA LYS A 22 -10.83 -0.50 21.49
C LYS A 22 -10.53 0.30 20.22
N VAL A 23 -11.17 -0.10 19.12
CA VAL A 23 -11.04 0.57 17.82
C VAL A 23 -11.36 2.06 17.94
N ASP A 24 -12.49 2.42 18.56
CA ASP A 24 -12.92 3.81 18.74
C ASP A 24 -11.91 4.67 19.50
N GLU A 25 -11.23 4.09 20.50
CA GLU A 25 -10.21 4.78 21.30
C GLU A 25 -8.93 5.03 20.50
N LEU A 26 -8.55 4.08 19.64
CA LEU A 26 -7.39 4.20 18.77
C LEU A 26 -7.64 5.18 17.62
N GLU A 27 -8.86 5.19 17.06
CA GLU A 27 -9.26 6.16 16.04
C GLU A 27 -9.25 7.58 16.59
N LYS A 28 -9.78 7.77 17.80
CA LYS A 28 -9.71 9.06 18.49
C LYS A 28 -8.27 9.47 18.79
N LEU A 29 -7.43 8.54 19.26
CA LEU A 29 -6.02 8.83 19.54
C LEU A 29 -5.26 9.26 18.28
N ALA A 30 -5.54 8.63 17.14
CA ALA A 30 -4.98 9.04 15.86
C ALA A 30 -5.44 10.46 15.48
N ALA A 31 -6.74 10.73 15.57
CA ALA A 31 -7.29 12.06 15.28
C ALA A 31 -6.73 13.16 16.20
N ASP A 32 -6.62 12.88 17.51
CA ASP A 32 -6.06 13.81 18.51
C ASP A 32 -4.58 14.13 18.25
N ASN A 33 -3.86 13.23 17.55
CA ASN A 33 -2.46 13.42 17.14
C ASN A 33 -2.31 13.83 15.66
N GLY A 34 -3.41 14.13 14.98
CA GLY A 34 -3.40 14.53 13.56
C GLY A 34 -2.94 13.43 12.60
N ILE A 35 -3.03 12.16 13.02
CA ILE A 35 -2.70 11.00 12.19
C ILE A 35 -3.88 10.68 11.28
N ASP A 36 -3.63 10.72 9.98
CA ASP A 36 -4.59 10.31 8.99
C ASP A 36 -4.62 8.77 8.85
N LEU A 37 -5.64 8.16 9.45
CA LEU A 37 -5.87 6.73 9.37
C LEU A 37 -6.32 6.27 7.98
N SER A 38 -6.67 7.18 7.05
CA SER A 38 -6.97 6.79 5.67
C SER A 38 -5.79 6.07 5.00
N THR A 39 -4.56 6.44 5.39
CA THR A 39 -3.31 5.84 4.89
C THR A 39 -3.07 4.41 5.37
N ALA A 40 -3.69 4.01 6.50
CA ALA A 40 -3.55 2.67 7.06
C ALA A 40 -4.26 1.60 6.23
N SER A 41 -5.21 2.00 5.38
CA SER A 41 -6.04 1.10 4.59
C SER A 41 -5.49 0.81 3.19
N ASN A 42 -4.41 1.47 2.78
CA ASN A 42 -3.89 1.32 1.43
C ASN A 42 -2.88 0.17 1.40
N GLU A 43 -3.40 -1.05 1.37
CA GLU A 43 -2.70 -2.04 0.53
C GLU A 43 -2.56 -1.39 -0.85
N PRO A 44 -1.34 -1.29 -1.41
CA PRO A 44 -1.17 -0.62 -2.68
C PRO A 44 -2.03 -1.34 -3.70
N GLU A 45 -2.94 -0.60 -4.34
CA GLU A 45 -3.82 -1.16 -5.34
C GLU A 45 -2.96 -1.70 -6.48
N MET A 46 -3.00 -3.03 -6.65
CA MET A 46 -2.26 -3.73 -7.69
C MET A 46 -3.10 -3.72 -8.96
N VAL A 47 -2.49 -3.30 -10.06
CA VAL A 47 -3.08 -3.29 -11.39
C VAL A 47 -2.37 -4.32 -12.26
N SER A 48 -3.15 -5.11 -12.99
CA SER A 48 -2.62 -6.03 -13.99
C SER A 48 -2.25 -5.24 -15.24
N VAL A 49 -1.03 -5.44 -15.72
CA VAL A 49 -0.49 -4.79 -16.91
C VAL A 49 0.07 -5.82 -17.88
N VAL A 50 0.06 -5.50 -19.17
CA VAL A 50 0.63 -6.38 -20.21
C VAL A 50 1.90 -5.77 -20.76
N ALA A 51 3.01 -6.51 -20.71
CA ALA A 51 4.27 -6.07 -21.32
C ALA A 51 4.09 -5.86 -22.83
N THR A 52 4.47 -4.70 -23.34
CA THR A 52 4.47 -4.40 -24.79
C THR A 52 5.84 -4.62 -25.42
N ALA A 53 6.89 -4.60 -24.59
CA ALA A 53 8.28 -4.82 -24.96
C ALA A 53 8.91 -5.89 -24.05
N HIS A 54 10.15 -6.27 -24.34
CA HIS A 54 10.95 -7.05 -23.41
C HIS A 54 11.29 -6.21 -22.17
N LEU A 55 10.80 -6.62 -21.01
CA LEU A 55 11.00 -5.92 -19.73
C LEU A 55 11.77 -6.82 -18.77
N SER A 56 12.71 -6.25 -18.03
CA SER A 56 13.37 -6.93 -16.92
C SER A 56 13.14 -6.13 -15.65
N GLU A 57 12.37 -6.70 -14.72
CA GLU A 57 12.01 -6.01 -13.48
C GLU A 57 12.21 -6.95 -12.28
N GLY A 58 12.92 -6.46 -11.25
CA GLY A 58 13.15 -7.24 -10.04
C GLY A 58 13.91 -8.56 -10.25
N GLY A 59 14.63 -8.69 -11.36
CA GLY A 59 15.29 -9.94 -11.77
C GLY A 59 14.39 -10.92 -12.54
N VAL A 60 13.14 -10.55 -12.81
CA VAL A 60 12.20 -11.32 -13.65
C VAL A 60 12.18 -10.72 -15.05
N TYR A 61 12.20 -11.59 -16.07
CA TYR A 61 12.15 -11.21 -17.47
C TYR A 61 10.76 -11.47 -18.05
N TYR A 62 10.15 -10.43 -18.60
CA TYR A 62 8.84 -10.45 -19.25
C TYR A 62 9.02 -10.25 -20.76
N LYS A 63 8.26 -11.02 -21.55
CA LYS A 63 8.17 -10.90 -23.00
C LYS A 63 6.94 -10.10 -23.39
N PRO A 64 6.92 -9.50 -24.60
CA PRO A 64 5.73 -8.87 -25.13
C PRO A 64 4.52 -9.83 -25.08
N GLY A 65 3.43 -9.39 -24.46
CA GLY A 65 2.21 -10.16 -24.24
C GLY A 65 2.09 -10.81 -22.85
N ASP A 66 3.16 -10.82 -22.04
CA ASP A 66 3.10 -11.34 -20.67
C ASP A 66 2.30 -10.38 -19.78
N SER A 67 1.43 -10.93 -18.92
CA SER A 67 0.64 -10.18 -17.94
C SER A 67 1.22 -10.33 -16.55
N PHE A 68 1.34 -9.23 -15.81
CA PHE A 68 1.85 -9.21 -14.44
C PHE A 68 1.22 -8.08 -13.62
N GLU A 69 1.28 -8.19 -12.30
CA GLU A 69 0.67 -7.20 -11.38
C GLU A 69 1.73 -6.27 -10.81
N VAL A 70 1.44 -4.97 -10.84
CA VAL A 70 2.27 -3.90 -10.28
C VAL A 70 1.42 -2.86 -9.58
N THR A 71 2.01 -2.01 -8.74
CA THR A 71 1.28 -0.87 -8.17
C THR A 71 0.99 0.19 -9.24
N GLU A 72 -0.01 1.04 -9.02
CA GLU A 72 -0.34 2.11 -9.98
C GLU A 72 0.84 3.06 -10.23
N GLU A 73 1.54 3.49 -9.18
CA GLU A 73 2.77 4.28 -9.28
C GLU A 73 3.82 3.59 -10.15
N ARG A 74 3.90 2.26 -10.06
CA ARG A 74 4.85 1.47 -10.83
C ARG A 74 4.45 1.33 -12.29
N ARG A 75 3.16 1.15 -12.58
CA ARG A 75 2.63 1.21 -13.95
C ARG A 75 2.98 2.54 -14.61
N GLU A 76 2.80 3.65 -13.91
CA GLU A 76 3.18 4.97 -14.43
C GLU A 76 4.68 5.08 -14.71
N ALA A 77 5.52 4.56 -13.82
CA ALA A 77 6.97 4.53 -14.01
C ALA A 77 7.41 3.65 -15.20
N LEU A 78 6.67 2.57 -15.49
CA LEU A 78 6.90 1.70 -16.65
C LEU A 78 6.42 2.34 -17.96
N GLY A 79 5.45 3.25 -17.91
CA GLY A 79 5.03 4.10 -19.02
C GLY A 79 4.65 3.28 -20.27
N GLU A 80 5.28 3.59 -21.41
CA GLU A 80 4.99 2.98 -22.72
C GLU A 80 5.37 1.49 -22.83
N LEU A 81 6.09 0.94 -21.83
CA LEU A 81 6.55 -0.45 -21.82
C LEU A 81 5.44 -1.45 -21.44
N VAL A 82 4.31 -0.95 -20.91
CA VAL A 82 3.19 -1.76 -20.48
C VAL A 82 1.85 -1.18 -20.95
N LYS A 83 0.83 -2.03 -21.14
CA LYS A 83 -0.53 -1.67 -21.59
C LYS A 83 -1.59 -2.07 -20.58
#